data_AF-Q47YV8-F1
#
_entry.id   AF-Q47YV8-F1
#
_cell.length_a   1.000
_cell.length_b   1.000
_cell.length_c   1.000
_cell.angle_alpha   90.00
_cell.angle_beta   90.00
_cell.angle_gamma   90.00
#
_symmetry.space_group_name_H-M   'P 1'
#
loop_
_entity.id
_entity.type
_entity.pdbx_description
1 polymer ?
#
loop_
_entity_poly.entity_id
_entity_poly.type
_entity_poly.pdbx_seq_one_letter_code
_entity_poly.pdbx_strand_id
1 'polypeptide(L)'
;MSSESSKLLVGIHLRTLIDKKWLAKAYRRSGLKSIIKVHTQVHDKSTGKDTAETRWNISSLDLHVVQALNAVRSHWQVESIHWMLDMTFRVDESRICRKQGPHVFNVMRKIAMTLFKQDTTKLVSMARKKKMAGLDDDYRSNLLESGIKMR
;
A
#
# COMPACT_ATOMS: atom_id res chain seq x y z
N MET A 1 21.68 4.44 0.13
CA MET A 1 20.86 3.62 -0.80
C MET A 1 19.92 2.80 0.06
N SER A 2 18.59 2.96 0.09
CA SER A 2 17.65 3.38 -0.95
C SER A 2 16.96 4.72 -0.64
N SER A 3 16.83 5.55 -1.68
CA SER A 3 16.30 6.92 -1.62
C SER A 3 14.78 7.00 -1.81
N GLU A 4 14.04 5.91 -1.57
CA GLU A 4 12.59 5.88 -1.83
C GLU A 4 11.73 5.89 -0.56
N SER A 5 12.34 5.65 0.59
CA SER A 5 11.66 5.46 1.88
C SER A 5 11.54 6.74 2.73
N SER A 6 12.06 7.88 2.25
CA SER A 6 12.04 9.18 2.96
C SER A 6 11.13 10.21 2.30
N LYS A 7 10.11 9.79 1.54
CA LYS A 7 9.07 10.70 1.04
C LYS A 7 8.11 11.03 2.19
N LEU A 8 8.55 11.94 3.07
CA LEU A 8 7.71 12.62 4.05
C LEU A 8 6.46 13.15 3.34
N LEU A 9 5.28 12.83 3.87
CA LEU A 9 4.00 13.10 3.24
C LEU A 9 3.90 14.53 2.73
N VAL A 10 3.80 14.55 1.43
CA VAL A 10 3.72 15.66 0.53
C VAL A 10 2.24 15.96 0.27
N GLY A 11 1.85 17.23 0.11
CA GLY A 11 0.50 17.56 -0.34
C GLY A 11 0.22 16.94 -1.70
N ILE A 12 -0.54 15.84 -1.75
CA ILE A 12 -0.92 15.18 -3.00
C ILE A 12 -2.23 15.81 -3.49
N HIS A 13 -2.12 16.68 -4.49
CA HIS A 13 -3.30 17.16 -5.20
C HIS A 13 -3.61 16.21 -6.37
N LEU A 14 -4.76 15.54 -6.28
CA LEU A 14 -5.17 14.50 -7.21
C LEU A 14 -6.34 15.00 -8.06
N ARG A 15 -6.11 15.27 -9.35
CA ARG A 15 -7.19 15.59 -10.29
C ARG A 15 -7.46 14.38 -11.18
N THR A 16 -8.74 14.02 -11.30
CA THR A 16 -9.19 12.93 -12.15
C THR A 16 -10.05 13.43 -13.29
N LEU A 17 -9.79 12.95 -14.51
CA LEU A 17 -10.61 13.19 -15.69
C LEU A 17 -10.99 11.86 -16.34
N ILE A 18 -12.21 11.78 -16.84
CA ILE A 18 -12.71 10.62 -17.56
C ILE A 18 -12.98 11.04 -19.00
N ASP A 19 -12.18 10.54 -19.93
CA ASP A 19 -12.33 10.86 -21.36
C ASP A 19 -12.01 9.66 -22.25
N LYS A 20 -12.93 9.35 -23.16
CA LYS A 20 -12.82 8.26 -24.14
C LYS A 20 -12.54 8.77 -25.56
N LYS A 21 -12.65 10.08 -25.80
CA LYS A 21 -12.66 10.67 -27.15
C LYS A 21 -11.32 10.48 -27.87
N TRP A 22 -10.22 10.56 -27.14
CA TRP A 22 -8.87 10.46 -27.68
C TRP A 22 -8.40 9.02 -27.96
N LEU A 23 -9.12 7.99 -27.48
CA LEU A 23 -8.71 6.59 -27.65
C LEU A 23 -9.11 6.06 -29.03
N ALA A 24 -8.11 5.73 -29.85
CA ALA A 24 -8.29 5.17 -31.18
C ALA A 24 -9.07 3.84 -31.15
N LYS A 25 -9.87 3.59 -32.20
CA LYS A 25 -10.81 2.45 -32.29
C LYS A 25 -10.13 1.10 -32.07
N ALA A 26 -8.88 0.93 -32.51
CA ALA A 26 -8.08 -0.28 -32.35
C ALA A 26 -7.84 -0.69 -30.88
N TYR A 27 -7.84 0.29 -29.96
CA TYR A 27 -7.59 0.05 -28.52
C TYR A 27 -8.87 -0.02 -27.68
N ARG A 28 -10.05 0.14 -28.30
CA ARG A 28 -11.35 0.00 -27.63
C ARG A 28 -11.69 -1.48 -27.48
N ARG A 29 -11.06 -2.13 -26.49
CA ARG A 29 -11.37 -3.51 -26.11
C ARG A 29 -12.85 -3.63 -25.70
N SER A 30 -13.46 -4.77 -25.99
CA SER A 30 -14.81 -5.08 -25.55
C SER A 30 -14.90 -4.98 -24.02
N GLY A 31 -15.81 -4.14 -23.51
CA GLY A 31 -16.01 -3.95 -22.08
C GLY A 31 -15.23 -2.79 -21.44
N LEU A 32 -14.41 -2.04 -22.19
CA LEU A 32 -13.80 -0.81 -21.66
C LEU A 32 -14.85 0.28 -21.47
N LYS A 33 -15.11 0.68 -20.22
CA LYS A 33 -16.14 1.67 -19.87
C LYS A 33 -15.59 2.98 -19.32
N SER A 34 -14.34 3.07 -18.89
CA SER A 34 -13.75 4.35 -18.49
C SER A 34 -12.23 4.36 -18.69
N ILE A 35 -11.72 5.55 -19.02
CA ILE A 35 -10.30 5.87 -19.02
C ILE A 35 -10.13 6.96 -17.98
N ILE A 36 -9.22 6.76 -17.04
CA ILE A 36 -9.05 7.60 -15.88
C ILE A 36 -7.67 8.24 -15.97
N LYS A 37 -7.62 9.54 -16.22
CA LYS A 37 -6.38 10.32 -16.13
C LYS A 37 -6.22 10.81 -14.70
N VAL A 38 -5.09 10.49 -14.09
CA VAL A 38 -4.73 10.90 -12.74
C VAL A 38 -3.52 11.81 -12.82
N HIS A 39 -3.67 13.05 -12.39
CA HIS A 39 -2.54 13.96 -12.22
C HIS A 39 -2.19 14.06 -10.74
N THR A 40 -0.93 13.78 -10.40
CA THR A 40 -0.40 13.81 -9.05
C THR A 40 0.70 14.86 -8.99
N GLN A 41 0.59 15.79 -8.05
CA GLN A 41 1.67 16.71 -7.71
C GLN A 41 2.22 16.37 -6.33
N VAL A 42 3.54 16.39 -6.22
CA VAL A 42 4.28 15.98 -5.04
C VAL A 42 5.40 16.99 -4.74
N HIS A 43 5.17 17.89 -3.78
CA HIS A 43 6.16 18.66 -3.01
C HIS A 43 6.92 17.89 -1.89
N ASP A 44 8.14 17.43 -2.16
CA ASP A 44 9.02 16.82 -1.15
C ASP A 44 9.61 17.86 -0.20
N LYS A 45 9.20 17.84 1.07
CA LYS A 45 9.68 18.77 2.11
C LYS A 45 11.14 18.55 2.50
N SER A 46 11.68 17.36 2.30
CA SER A 46 13.06 17.03 2.68
C SER A 46 14.07 17.55 1.66
N THR A 47 13.70 17.53 0.37
CA THR A 47 14.56 18.03 -0.70
C THR A 47 14.12 19.39 -1.26
N GLY A 48 12.95 19.89 -0.86
CA GLY A 48 12.33 21.10 -1.40
C GLY A 48 11.91 20.99 -2.88
N LYS A 49 11.72 19.76 -3.39
CA LYS A 49 11.50 19.53 -4.83
C LYS A 49 10.03 19.24 -5.12
N ASP A 50 9.52 19.88 -6.17
CA ASP A 50 8.22 19.57 -6.75
C ASP A 50 8.38 18.58 -7.89
N THR A 51 7.53 17.55 -7.86
CA THR A 51 7.41 16.57 -8.94
C THR A 51 5.95 16.45 -9.35
N ALA A 52 5.72 16.23 -10.65
CA ALA A 52 4.38 16.03 -11.19
C ALA A 52 4.39 14.77 -12.04
N GLU A 53 3.36 13.94 -11.88
CA GLU A 53 3.22 12.70 -12.64
C GLU A 53 1.80 12.59 -13.17
N THR A 54 1.68 12.09 -14.41
CA THR A 54 0.38 11.79 -15.03
C THR A 54 0.30 10.30 -15.30
N ARG A 55 -0.70 9.65 -14.71
CA ARG A 55 -0.96 8.22 -14.88
C ARG A 55 -2.30 8.01 -15.58
N TRP A 56 -2.37 7.03 -16.46
CA TRP A 56 -3.58 6.66 -17.17
C TRP A 56 -4.00 5.26 -16.73
N ASN A 57 -5.24 5.13 -16.28
CA ASN A 57 -5.82 3.84 -15.88
C ASN A 57 -7.00 3.52 -16.79
N ILE A 58 -7.23 2.24 -17.01
CA ILE A 58 -8.36 1.72 -17.78
C ILE A 58 -9.28 0.94 -16.84
N SER A 59 -10.58 1.02 -17.05
CA SER A 59 -11.54 0.29 -16.24
C SER A 59 -12.72 -0.20 -17.08
N SER A 60 -13.18 -1.40 -16.78
CA SER A 60 -14.40 -1.98 -17.33
C SER A 60 -15.68 -1.48 -16.64
N LEU A 61 -15.52 -0.69 -15.58
CA LEU A 61 -16.61 -0.07 -14.84
C LEU A 61 -16.89 1.35 -15.37
N ASP A 62 -18.15 1.75 -15.34
CA ASP A 62 -18.55 3.12 -15.61
C ASP A 62 -18.48 3.91 -14.30
N LEU A 63 -17.30 4.45 -14.01
CA LEU A 63 -16.99 5.07 -12.72
C LEU A 63 -17.29 6.56 -12.75
N HIS A 64 -17.83 7.09 -11.66
CA HIS A 64 -17.82 8.53 -11.41
C HIS A 64 -16.43 9.00 -10.94
N VAL A 65 -16.14 10.31 -11.07
CA VAL A 65 -14.83 10.91 -10.73
C VAL A 65 -14.40 10.56 -9.30
N VAL A 66 -15.31 10.64 -8.33
CA VAL A 66 -15.03 10.29 -6.93
C VAL A 66 -14.72 8.80 -6.75
N GLN A 67 -15.46 7.92 -7.44
CA GLN A 67 -15.22 6.47 -7.38
C GLN A 67 -13.88 6.10 -8.01
N ALA A 68 -13.54 6.71 -9.15
CA ALA A 68 -12.25 6.55 -9.80
C ALA A 68 -11.09 7.03 -8.90
N LEU A 69 -11.26 8.18 -8.24
CA LEU A 69 -10.29 8.71 -7.29
C LEU A 69 -10.07 7.74 -6.12
N ASN A 70 -11.15 7.24 -5.53
CA ASN A 70 -11.10 6.29 -4.42
C ASN A 70 -10.44 4.99 -4.85
N ALA A 71 -10.79 4.43 -6.01
CA ALA A 71 -10.18 3.21 -6.53
C ALA A 71 -8.65 3.38 -6.70
N VAL A 72 -8.20 4.50 -7.28
CA VAL A 72 -6.77 4.79 -7.43
C VAL A 72 -6.08 4.93 -6.08
N ARG A 73 -6.69 5.61 -5.11
CA ARG A 73 -6.13 5.76 -3.76
C ARG A 73 -6.07 4.43 -3.00
N SER A 74 -7.13 3.62 -3.09
CA SER A 74 -7.19 2.30 -2.47
C SER A 74 -6.18 1.33 -3.10
N HIS A 75 -5.91 1.44 -4.40
CA HIS A 75 -4.86 0.66 -5.05
C HIS A 75 -3.49 0.96 -4.42
N TRP A 76 -3.15 2.24 -4.19
CA TRP A 76 -1.92 2.62 -3.51
C TRP A 76 -1.80 2.08 -2.07
N GLN A 77 -2.92 1.86 -1.38
CA GLN A 77 -2.92 1.28 -0.05
C GLN A 77 -2.40 -0.17 -0.06
N VAL A 78 -2.64 -0.92 -1.15
CA VAL A 78 -2.11 -2.27 -1.33
C VAL A 78 -0.60 -2.23 -1.48
N GLU A 79 -0.07 -1.35 -2.32
CA GLU A 79 1.39 -1.22 -2.50
C GLU A 79 2.10 -0.67 -1.26
N SER A 80 1.44 0.21 -0.52
CA SER A 80 1.95 0.68 0.78
C SER A 80 2.11 -0.47 1.78
N ILE A 81 1.26 -1.49 1.71
CA ILE A 81 1.40 -2.71 2.50
C ILE A 81 2.58 -3.56 2.01
N HIS A 82 2.79 -3.71 0.69
CA HIS A 82 3.98 -4.39 0.17
C HIS A 82 5.26 -3.74 0.66
N TRP A 83 5.38 -2.42 0.50
CA TRP A 83 6.52 -1.66 1.01
C TRP A 83 6.75 -1.93 2.52
N MET A 84 5.68 -1.92 3.32
CA MET A 84 5.81 -2.19 4.75
C MET A 84 6.26 -3.64 5.05
N LEU A 85 5.79 -4.61 4.26
CA LEU A 85 6.20 -6.01 4.36
C LEU A 85 7.66 -6.18 3.98
N ASP A 86 8.12 -5.53 2.92
CA ASP A 86 9.52 -5.60 2.48
C ASP A 86 10.43 -4.97 3.54
N MET A 87 10.07 -3.79 4.05
CA MET A 87 10.91 -3.04 4.99
C MET A 87 10.90 -3.66 6.39
N THR A 88 9.76 -4.15 6.85
CA THR A 88 9.61 -4.67 8.22
C THR A 88 9.89 -6.17 8.30
N PHE A 89 9.48 -6.94 7.30
CA PHE A 89 9.57 -8.41 7.30
C PHE A 89 10.59 -8.96 6.30
N ARG A 90 11.26 -8.10 5.50
CA ARG A 90 12.31 -8.49 4.55
C ARG A 90 11.81 -9.61 3.64
N VAL A 91 10.61 -9.41 3.07
CA VAL A 91 9.96 -10.41 2.21
C VAL A 91 10.83 -10.72 1.00
N ASP A 92 11.37 -9.71 0.34
CA ASP A 92 12.28 -9.88 -0.81
C ASP A 92 13.53 -10.70 -0.48
N GLU A 93 14.02 -10.62 0.75
CA GLU A 93 15.21 -11.33 1.21
C GLU A 93 14.90 -12.72 1.78
N SER A 94 13.63 -13.13 1.76
CA SER A 94 13.20 -14.39 2.36
C SER A 94 13.68 -15.59 1.56
N ARG A 95 14.42 -16.49 2.21
CA ARG A 95 14.88 -17.76 1.61
C ARG A 95 13.79 -18.83 1.55
N ILE A 96 12.57 -18.53 2.03
CA ILE A 96 11.44 -19.46 2.02
C ILE A 96 10.88 -19.49 0.60
N CYS A 97 11.31 -20.47 -0.19
CA CYS A 97 10.93 -20.62 -1.61
C CYS A 97 10.29 -22.00 -1.94
N ARG A 98 10.21 -22.91 -0.96
CA ARG A 98 9.74 -24.29 -1.20
C ARG A 98 8.22 -24.41 -1.08
N LYS A 99 7.59 -25.11 -2.04
CA LYS A 99 6.16 -25.47 -2.05
C LYS A 99 5.27 -24.25 -1.75
N GLN A 100 4.29 -24.42 -0.85
CA GLN A 100 3.37 -23.35 -0.41
C GLN A 100 3.99 -22.42 0.65
N GLY A 101 5.26 -22.61 1.02
CA GLY A 101 5.95 -21.83 2.05
C GLY A 101 5.88 -20.30 1.85
N PRO A 102 6.17 -19.77 0.64
CA PRO A 102 6.07 -18.33 0.38
C PRO A 102 4.66 -17.78 0.68
N HIS A 103 3.63 -18.51 0.26
CA HIS A 103 2.24 -18.10 0.42
C HIS A 103 1.81 -18.13 1.90
N VAL A 104 2.02 -19.25 2.58
CA VAL A 104 1.68 -19.41 4.00
C VAL A 104 2.38 -18.35 4.85
N PHE A 105 3.68 -18.14 4.60
CA PHE A 105 4.44 -17.17 5.38
C PHE A 105 4.03 -15.72 5.05
N ASN A 106 3.62 -15.43 3.81
CA ASN A 106 3.06 -14.11 3.48
C ASN A 106 1.77 -13.83 4.28
N VAL A 107 0.89 -14.82 4.41
CA VAL A 107 -0.32 -14.69 5.25
C VAL A 107 0.07 -14.43 6.71
N MET A 108 1.01 -15.20 7.27
CA MET A 108 1.47 -15.03 8.64
C MET A 108 2.06 -13.63 8.89
N ARG A 109 2.88 -13.12 7.96
CA ARG A 109 3.44 -11.75 8.04
C ARG A 109 2.33 -10.69 8.03
N LYS A 110 1.31 -10.86 7.18
CA LYS A 110 0.16 -9.95 7.10
C LYS A 110 -0.65 -9.95 8.40
N ILE A 111 -0.88 -11.13 9.00
CA ILE A 111 -1.53 -11.24 10.32
C ILE A 111 -0.74 -10.48 11.37
N ALA A 112 0.57 -10.75 11.50
CA ALA A 112 1.43 -10.06 12.47
C ALA A 112 1.44 -8.54 12.26
N MET A 113 1.51 -8.09 11.01
CA MET A 113 1.47 -6.66 10.68
C MET A 113 0.14 -6.01 11.06
N THR A 114 -0.99 -6.69 10.87
CA THR A 114 -2.31 -6.19 11.30
C THR A 114 -2.36 -6.01 12.80
N LEU A 115 -1.87 -7.00 13.57
CA LEU A 115 -1.79 -6.90 15.03
C LEU A 115 -0.95 -5.69 15.47
N PHE A 116 0.23 -5.52 14.88
CA PHE A 116 1.09 -4.37 15.20
C PHE A 116 0.47 -3.01 14.85
N LYS A 117 -0.36 -2.95 13.79
CA LYS A 117 -1.09 -1.72 13.41
C LYS A 117 -2.21 -1.39 14.37
N GLN A 118 -2.89 -2.40 14.91
CA GLN A 118 -4.01 -2.22 15.84
C GLN A 118 -3.55 -1.95 17.28
N ASP A 119 -2.35 -2.40 17.64
CA ASP A 119 -1.77 -2.11 18.94
C ASP A 119 -1.54 -0.60 19.14
N THR A 120 -2.27 0.00 20.07
CA THR A 120 -2.12 1.41 20.49
C THR A 120 -1.31 1.57 21.77
N THR A 121 -0.92 0.47 22.43
CA THR A 121 -0.26 0.49 23.74
C THR A 121 1.18 1.01 23.67
N LYS A 122 1.86 0.81 22.52
CA LYS A 122 3.24 1.27 22.28
C LYS A 122 3.30 2.17 21.05
N LEU A 123 3.68 3.43 21.25
CA LEU A 123 3.90 4.42 20.18
C LEU A 123 5.32 4.32 19.61
N VAL A 124 5.66 3.16 19.05
CA VAL A 124 6.97 2.88 18.44
C VAL A 124 6.82 2.38 17.01
N SER A 125 7.91 2.42 16.24
CA SER A 125 7.90 1.98 14.84
C SER A 125 7.53 0.50 14.70
N MET A 126 6.98 0.11 13.53
CA MET A 126 6.61 -1.27 13.22
C MET A 126 7.78 -2.25 13.39
N ALA A 127 8.99 -1.84 12.99
CA ALA A 127 10.21 -2.63 13.19
C ALA A 127 10.53 -2.85 14.67
N ARG A 128 10.32 -1.84 15.53
CA ARG A 128 10.49 -1.96 16.98
C ARG A 128 9.41 -2.85 17.60
N LYS A 129 8.15 -2.71 17.21
CA LYS A 129 7.06 -3.61 17.66
C LYS A 129 7.37 -5.07 17.32
N LYS A 130 7.82 -5.34 16.08
CA LYS A 130 8.27 -6.67 15.67
C LYS A 130 9.40 -7.21 16.55
N LYS A 131 10.42 -6.37 16.82
CA LYS A 131 11.55 -6.75 17.67
C LYS A 131 11.11 -7.04 19.11
N MET A 132 10.27 -6.19 19.69
CA MET A 132 9.73 -6.38 21.04
C MET A 132 8.91 -7.67 21.12
N ALA A 133 7.99 -7.91 20.18
CA ALA A 133 7.20 -9.16 20.18
C ALA A 133 8.06 -10.43 20.07
N GLY A 134 9.25 -10.34 19.47
CA GLY A 134 10.20 -11.45 19.42
C GLY A 134 11.08 -11.62 20.66
N LEU A 135 11.15 -10.63 21.56
CA LEU A 135 12.06 -10.61 22.73
C LEU A 135 11.33 -10.56 24.07
N ASP A 136 10.09 -10.06 24.09
CA ASP A 136 9.27 -9.84 25.28
C ASP A 136 8.02 -10.72 25.17
N ASP A 137 7.97 -11.73 26.04
CA ASP A 137 6.92 -12.74 26.06
C ASP A 137 5.57 -12.18 26.52
N ASP A 138 5.59 -11.21 27.44
CA ASP A 138 4.39 -10.55 27.95
C ASP A 138 3.79 -9.66 26.87
N TYR A 139 4.62 -8.86 26.18
CA TYR A 139 4.16 -8.04 25.06
C TYR A 139 3.59 -8.90 23.94
N ARG A 140 4.24 -10.02 23.59
CA ARG A 140 3.73 -10.96 22.57
C ARG A 140 2.38 -11.55 22.97
N SER A 141 2.23 -11.99 24.22
CA SER A 141 0.99 -12.61 24.70
C SER A 141 -0.17 -11.61 24.67
N ASN A 142 0.05 -10.39 25.17
CA ASN A 142 -0.93 -9.31 25.12
C ASN A 142 -1.36 -8.98 23.68
N LEU A 143 -0.40 -8.95 22.75
CA LEU A 143 -0.68 -8.71 21.33
C LEU A 143 -1.55 -9.80 20.71
N LEU A 144 -1.31 -11.07 21.06
CA LEU A 144 -2.09 -12.19 20.56
C LEU A 144 -3.49 -12.23 21.17
N GLU A 145 -3.61 -12.00 22.48
CA GLU A 145 -4.89 -11.96 23.17
C GLU A 145 -5.79 -10.84 22.65
N SER A 146 -5.24 -9.64 22.48
CA SER A 146 -5.98 -8.51 21.89
C SER A 146 -6.48 -8.85 20.49
N GLY A 147 -5.67 -9.58 19.70
CA GLY A 147 -6.05 -10.03 18.36
C GLY A 147 -7.14 -11.10 18.33
N ILE A 148 -7.13 -12.03 19.29
CA ILE A 148 -8.13 -13.11 19.38
C ILE A 148 -9.47 -12.58 19.90
N LYS A 149 -9.44 -11.60 20.82
CA LYS A 149 -10.63 -10.91 21.35
C LYS A 149 -11.34 -10.00 20.34
N MET A 150 -10.81 -9.85 19.11
CA MET A 150 -11.47 -9.08 18.04
C MET A 150 -12.62 -9.86 17.34
N ARG A 151 -13.09 -10.97 17.91
CA ARG A 151 -14.25 -11.74 17.42
C ARG A 151 -15.45 -11.54 18.31
#